data_AF-W6Q9Q3-F1
#
_entry.id   AF-W6Q9Q3-F1
#
_cell.length_a   1.000
_cell.length_b   1.000
_cell.length_c   1.000
_cell.angle_alpha   90.00
_cell.angle_beta   90.00
_cell.angle_gamma   90.00
#
_symmetry.space_group_name_H-M   'P 1'
#
loop_
_entity.id
_entity.type
_entity.pdbx_description
1 polymer ?
#
loop_
_entity_poly.entity_id
_entity_poly.type
_entity_poly.pdbx_seq_one_letter_code
_entity_poly.pdbx_strand_id
1 'polypeptide(L)'
;MSGRYGLPTQFRGVSSVCTFRAPIAPTPRRFSAACHLNQTSSTSTVKTEDKDSENGSKEEEKDSPMGRRLAQMTEDAMLEGGRSARRNIEQAGFSEELKNKLAERVAASSFRSQYAAAHSIVEMPSAAGQGTRENAAAPPWTGTERVEDTTLRMLDDASKPIRMPYKIPDPVNLRIPPKPKKSHGERIAEAKERTSTYTLSRAPGFSEEEREHMRREMRENLTPGAYSMPISISGLSSLADERIQDAIARGEFKKIRRGKGVNTKTDHNATSAFIDTTEYFMNRIIQQQEIVPPWIEKQQQLGAELNRFRERLRADWRRHAAMLIASKGGSLDIQMKRAKAYAAAETRLADKAKLEALFEEDTSVSEINTDGRIVSKPETSQRSPTINDSEKASEDLAHLPPLRDPGYLAIERSYHELAVKQINSLTRSYNLQAPAAAHKPYINLDRELNACYAAVAPDLAEEIKRRATERARPSSTVPPVSSIKFGSLGMAQSVHVREEDQSKGYGIKELWRDLFTKP
;
A
#
# COMPACT_ATOMS: atom_id res chain seq x y z
N MET A 1 -22.02 -85.97 -10.77
CA MET A 1 -23.36 -85.37 -10.66
C MET A 1 -23.28 -83.96 -11.22
N SER A 2 -24.25 -83.59 -12.09
CA SER A 2 -24.66 -82.22 -12.50
C SER A 2 -23.58 -81.22 -12.97
N GLY A 3 -23.60 -80.64 -14.17
CA GLY A 3 -24.60 -80.58 -15.22
C GLY A 3 -24.46 -79.30 -16.04
N ARG A 4 -24.51 -79.46 -17.37
CA ARG A 4 -25.07 -78.56 -18.41
C ARG A 4 -24.27 -77.35 -18.95
N TYR A 5 -23.73 -77.60 -20.15
CA TYR A 5 -23.90 -76.89 -21.43
C TYR A 5 -23.76 -75.36 -21.51
N GLY A 6 -22.72 -74.93 -22.23
CA GLY A 6 -22.76 -73.70 -23.02
C GLY A 6 -23.29 -73.94 -24.45
N LEU A 7 -23.38 -72.82 -25.18
CA LEU A 7 -23.59 -72.58 -26.62
C LEU A 7 -24.86 -71.77 -27.00
N PRO A 8 -24.80 -71.02 -28.12
CA PRO A 8 -25.22 -69.63 -28.24
C PRO A 8 -26.31 -69.46 -29.31
N THR A 9 -26.87 -68.25 -29.51
CA THR A 9 -27.20 -67.74 -30.85
C THR A 9 -27.64 -66.28 -30.88
N GLN A 10 -27.30 -65.68 -32.01
CA GLN A 10 -27.47 -64.29 -32.45
C GLN A 10 -28.92 -63.86 -32.61
N PHE A 11 -29.19 -62.55 -32.54
CA PHE A 11 -30.14 -61.91 -33.45
C PHE A 11 -29.69 -60.50 -33.88
N ARG A 12 -29.81 -60.28 -35.19
CA ARG A 12 -29.65 -59.06 -35.98
C ARG A 12 -30.46 -57.88 -35.44
N GLY A 13 -30.02 -56.65 -35.73
CA GLY A 13 -30.94 -55.51 -35.73
C GLY A 13 -30.36 -54.11 -35.94
N VAL A 14 -30.13 -53.76 -37.21
CA VAL A 14 -30.34 -52.42 -37.80
C VAL A 14 -29.50 -51.23 -37.28
N SER A 15 -28.54 -50.82 -38.11
CA SER A 15 -27.99 -49.48 -38.16
C SER A 15 -29.09 -48.45 -38.45
N SER A 16 -29.48 -47.67 -37.44
CA SER A 16 -30.23 -46.41 -37.64
C SER A 16 -29.28 -45.25 -37.40
N VAL A 17 -28.85 -44.63 -38.49
CA VAL A 17 -28.10 -43.38 -38.49
C VAL A 17 -29.10 -42.25 -38.22
N CYS A 18 -29.44 -42.01 -36.95
CA CYS A 18 -30.12 -40.76 -36.59
C CYS A 18 -29.08 -39.64 -36.57
N THR A 19 -28.95 -38.94 -37.70
CA THR A 19 -28.38 -37.61 -37.75
C THR A 19 -29.26 -36.69 -36.91
N PHE A 20 -28.89 -36.49 -35.64
CA PHE A 20 -29.38 -35.32 -34.90
C PHE A 20 -28.76 -34.08 -35.55
N ARG A 21 -29.51 -33.50 -36.48
CA ARG A 21 -29.27 -32.15 -36.99
C ARG A 21 -29.49 -31.21 -35.81
N ALA A 22 -28.39 -30.82 -35.17
CA ALA A 22 -28.42 -29.75 -34.18
C ALA A 22 -29.12 -28.53 -34.80
N PRO A 23 -30.08 -27.89 -34.13
CA PRO A 23 -30.54 -26.58 -34.58
C PRO A 23 -29.33 -25.66 -34.56
N ILE A 24 -29.03 -25.05 -35.70
CA ILE A 24 -28.04 -23.99 -35.83
C ILE A 24 -28.48 -22.90 -34.86
N ALA A 25 -27.82 -22.83 -33.70
CA ALA A 25 -27.97 -21.72 -32.78
C ALA A 25 -27.62 -20.45 -33.56
N PRO A 26 -28.49 -19.42 -33.58
CA PRO A 26 -28.10 -18.13 -34.11
C PRO A 26 -26.90 -17.65 -33.29
N THR A 27 -25.84 -17.28 -34.00
CA THR A 27 -24.65 -16.68 -33.41
C THR A 27 -25.06 -15.53 -32.49
N PRO A 28 -24.51 -15.40 -31.27
CA PRO A 28 -24.76 -14.22 -30.48
C PRO A 28 -24.19 -13.04 -31.26
N ARG A 29 -25.07 -12.21 -31.82
CA ARG A 29 -24.72 -10.86 -32.24
C ARG A 29 -24.16 -10.20 -30.99
N ARG A 30 -22.84 -10.00 -30.96
CA ARG A 30 -22.21 -9.12 -30.00
C ARG A 30 -22.77 -7.73 -30.26
N PHE A 31 -23.80 -7.34 -29.53
CA PHE A 31 -24.09 -5.94 -29.35
C PHE A 31 -22.98 -5.38 -28.48
N SER A 32 -22.03 -4.71 -29.11
CA SER A 32 -21.23 -3.71 -28.41
C SER A 32 -22.20 -2.64 -27.94
N ALA A 33 -22.50 -2.61 -26.65
CA ALA A 33 -23.01 -1.40 -26.03
C ALA A 33 -21.85 -0.38 -26.00
N ALA A 34 -21.58 0.22 -27.16
CA ALA A 34 -20.99 1.54 -27.18
C ALA A 34 -22.11 2.46 -26.69
N CYS A 35 -21.98 2.92 -25.46
CA CYS A 35 -22.78 4.01 -24.94
C CYS A 35 -22.44 5.23 -25.80
N HIS A 36 -23.16 5.44 -26.90
CA HIS A 36 -23.24 6.76 -27.49
C HIS A 36 -23.94 7.60 -26.44
N LEU A 37 -23.17 8.48 -25.79
CA LEU A 37 -23.68 9.55 -24.95
C LEU A 37 -24.48 10.47 -25.87
N ASN A 38 -25.74 10.11 -26.11
CA ASN A 38 -26.71 10.98 -26.74
C ASN A 38 -27.01 12.08 -25.74
N GLN A 39 -26.37 13.24 -25.93
CA GLN A 39 -26.87 14.49 -25.40
C GLN A 39 -28.21 14.75 -26.08
N THR A 40 -29.30 14.24 -25.51
CA THR A 40 -30.66 14.54 -25.95
C THR A 40 -31.02 15.92 -25.40
N SER A 41 -30.77 16.97 -26.18
CA SER A 41 -31.61 18.15 -26.13
C SER A 41 -32.93 17.80 -26.84
N SER A 42 -34.02 17.71 -26.09
CA SER A 42 -35.36 17.49 -26.63
C SER A 42 -35.79 18.67 -27.50
N THR A 43 -35.73 18.53 -28.82
CA THR A 43 -36.48 19.36 -29.76
C THR A 43 -37.83 18.70 -30.01
N SER A 44 -38.88 19.20 -29.36
CA SER A 44 -40.26 18.86 -29.69
C SER A 44 -40.66 19.53 -31.01
N THR A 45 -40.88 18.73 -32.04
CA THR A 45 -41.50 19.17 -33.30
C THR A 45 -43.02 19.12 -33.15
N VAL A 46 -43.67 20.27 -33.21
CA VAL A 46 -45.11 20.38 -33.51
C VAL A 46 -45.23 21.17 -34.80
N LYS A 47 -45.83 20.54 -35.81
CA LYS A 47 -46.27 21.19 -37.05
C LYS A 47 -47.64 21.81 -36.82
N THR A 48 -47.79 23.09 -37.12
CA THR A 48 -49.04 23.68 -37.61
C THR A 48 -48.70 24.78 -38.59
N GLU A 49 -49.37 24.78 -39.74
CA GLU A 49 -49.22 25.74 -40.83
C GLU A 49 -50.08 27.00 -40.60
N ASP A 50 -49.65 28.07 -41.28
CA ASP A 50 -50.39 29.25 -41.81
C ASP A 50 -50.27 30.66 -41.18
N LYS A 51 -49.67 31.53 -42.03
CA LYS A 51 -49.92 32.96 -42.38
C LYS A 51 -49.49 34.14 -41.50
N ASP A 52 -48.56 34.90 -42.12
CA ASP A 52 -48.42 36.36 -42.28
C ASP A 52 -48.70 37.32 -41.10
N SER A 53 -47.67 38.04 -40.66
CA SER A 53 -47.56 39.50 -40.79
C SER A 53 -46.28 40.05 -40.14
N GLU A 54 -45.67 41.04 -40.79
CA GLU A 54 -44.58 41.86 -40.25
C GLU A 54 -45.03 42.68 -39.03
N ASN A 55 -44.29 42.59 -37.92
CA ASN A 55 -43.73 43.75 -37.23
C ASN A 55 -42.88 43.35 -36.01
N GLY A 56 -41.76 44.03 -35.83
CA GLY A 56 -41.14 44.19 -34.49
C GLY A 56 -39.93 43.30 -34.20
N SER A 57 -38.76 43.79 -34.58
CA SER A 57 -37.48 43.36 -34.06
C SER A 57 -37.39 43.60 -32.54
N LYS A 58 -37.43 42.52 -31.75
CA LYS A 58 -36.71 42.33 -30.48
C LYS A 58 -37.00 40.92 -29.95
N GLU A 59 -35.94 40.27 -29.46
CA GLU A 59 -35.93 39.00 -28.71
C GLU A 59 -35.66 37.68 -29.49
N GLU A 60 -34.46 37.53 -30.06
CA GLU A 60 -33.89 36.20 -30.38
C GLU A 60 -32.45 36.01 -29.84
N GLU A 61 -32.07 36.73 -28.78
CA GLU A 61 -30.75 36.52 -28.13
C GLU A 61 -30.81 35.44 -27.02
N LYS A 62 -32.02 34.93 -26.72
CA LYS A 62 -32.30 34.09 -25.55
C LYS A 62 -32.06 32.58 -25.79
N ASP A 63 -31.68 32.18 -27.00
CA ASP A 63 -31.46 30.77 -27.37
C ASP A 63 -30.04 30.45 -27.86
N SER A 64 -29.05 31.27 -27.52
CA SER A 64 -27.65 30.97 -27.78
C SER A 64 -27.15 29.83 -26.85
N PRO A 65 -26.36 28.85 -27.34
CA PRO A 65 -25.85 27.74 -26.51
C PRO A 65 -25.03 28.20 -25.30
N MET A 66 -24.40 29.38 -25.39
CA MET A 66 -23.74 30.03 -24.26
C MET A 66 -24.74 30.54 -23.22
N GLY A 67 -25.86 31.11 -23.65
CA GLY A 67 -26.95 31.54 -22.77
C GLY A 67 -27.61 30.38 -22.03
N ARG A 68 -27.81 29.24 -22.71
CA ARG A 68 -28.29 27.99 -22.08
C ARG A 68 -27.32 27.47 -21.03
N ARG A 69 -26.02 27.50 -21.32
CA ARG A 69 -24.97 27.11 -20.37
C ARG A 69 -24.86 28.05 -19.17
N LEU A 70 -24.98 29.36 -19.39
CA LEU A 70 -25.00 30.36 -18.30
C LEU A 70 -26.25 30.19 -17.43
N ALA A 71 -27.42 29.95 -18.04
CA ALA A 71 -28.64 29.66 -17.31
C ALA A 71 -28.53 28.37 -16.48
N GLN A 72 -27.94 27.31 -17.04
CA GLN A 72 -27.68 26.07 -16.31
C GLN A 72 -26.69 26.29 -15.16
N MET A 73 -25.59 27.02 -15.39
CA MET A 73 -24.63 27.36 -14.33
C MET A 73 -25.27 28.19 -13.20
N THR A 74 -26.22 29.08 -13.53
CA THR A 74 -26.98 29.83 -12.51
C THR A 74 -27.99 28.96 -11.75
N GLU A 75 -28.57 27.95 -12.40
CA GLU A 75 -29.47 26.97 -11.78
C GLU A 75 -28.71 26.05 -10.81
N ASP A 76 -27.56 25.51 -11.25
CA ASP A 76 -26.67 24.70 -10.43
C ASP A 76 -26.17 25.50 -9.21
N ALA A 77 -25.82 26.78 -9.41
CA ALA A 77 -25.44 27.68 -8.31
C ALA A 77 -26.58 28.00 -7.32
N MET A 78 -27.86 27.84 -7.70
CA MET A 78 -29.00 28.00 -6.77
C MET A 78 -29.37 26.73 -6.00
N LEU A 79 -29.10 25.57 -6.61
CA LEU A 79 -29.29 24.26 -5.99
C LEU A 79 -28.15 23.93 -5.01
N GLU A 80 -26.91 24.29 -5.38
CA GLU A 80 -25.69 24.03 -4.61
C GLU A 80 -25.29 25.22 -3.73
N GLY A 81 -25.58 26.45 -4.16
CA GLY A 81 -25.35 27.66 -3.38
C GLY A 81 -26.42 27.87 -2.31
N GLY A 82 -25.98 28.01 -1.06
CA GLY A 82 -26.84 28.28 0.08
C GLY A 82 -27.60 29.61 0.01
N ARG A 83 -28.19 30.02 1.13
CA ARG A 83 -29.09 31.19 1.23
C ARG A 83 -28.48 32.52 0.73
N SER A 84 -27.16 32.66 0.69
CA SER A 84 -26.46 33.83 0.17
C SER A 84 -26.52 33.96 -1.36
N ALA A 85 -26.44 32.85 -2.11
CA ALA A 85 -26.51 32.86 -3.57
C ALA A 85 -27.91 33.29 -4.05
N ARG A 86 -28.97 32.77 -3.41
CA ARG A 86 -30.35 33.16 -3.67
C ARG A 86 -30.60 34.65 -3.41
N ARG A 87 -30.04 35.17 -2.31
CA ARG A 87 -30.17 36.59 -1.94
C ARG A 87 -29.45 37.54 -2.90
N ASN A 88 -28.28 37.15 -3.40
CA ASN A 88 -27.53 37.95 -4.39
C ASN A 88 -28.26 38.01 -5.74
N ILE A 89 -28.95 36.92 -6.12
CA ILE A 89 -29.75 36.84 -7.35
C ILE A 89 -31.05 37.67 -7.21
N GLU A 90 -31.71 37.62 -6.05
CA GLU A 90 -32.86 38.49 -5.75
C GLU A 90 -32.50 39.98 -5.80
N GLN A 91 -31.28 40.34 -5.37
CA GLN A 91 -30.74 41.70 -5.42
C GLN A 91 -30.34 42.17 -6.83
N ALA A 92 -30.09 41.26 -7.78
CA ALA A 92 -29.66 41.58 -9.13
C ALA A 92 -30.77 42.12 -10.07
N GLY A 93 -32.01 42.28 -9.58
CA GLY A 93 -33.03 43.07 -10.28
C GLY A 93 -33.59 42.45 -11.57
N PHE A 94 -33.73 41.12 -11.65
CA PHE A 94 -34.31 40.43 -12.81
C PHE A 94 -35.76 40.88 -13.12
N SER A 95 -36.12 40.87 -14.41
CA SER A 95 -37.51 41.12 -14.85
C SER A 95 -38.47 40.09 -14.24
N GLU A 96 -39.70 40.51 -13.96
CA GLU A 96 -40.72 39.66 -13.35
C GLU A 96 -41.05 38.44 -14.21
N GLU A 97 -40.98 38.56 -15.54
CA GLU A 97 -41.18 37.46 -16.48
C GLU A 97 -40.10 36.38 -16.34
N LEU A 98 -38.82 36.77 -16.15
CA LEU A 98 -37.73 35.82 -15.94
C LEU A 98 -37.82 35.16 -14.55
N LYS A 99 -38.30 35.88 -13.54
CA LYS A 99 -38.57 35.32 -12.21
C LYS A 99 -39.68 34.26 -12.27
N ASN A 100 -40.75 34.52 -13.02
CA ASN A 100 -41.84 33.56 -13.21
C ASN A 100 -41.37 32.33 -13.99
N LYS A 101 -40.59 32.50 -15.07
CA LYS A 101 -39.99 31.38 -15.82
C LYS A 101 -39.03 30.56 -14.96
N LEU A 102 -38.24 31.20 -14.10
CA LEU A 102 -37.35 30.53 -13.17
C LEU A 102 -38.14 29.78 -12.10
N ALA A 103 -39.18 30.39 -11.53
CA ALA A 103 -40.07 29.72 -10.57
C ALA A 103 -40.75 28.50 -11.19
N GLU A 104 -41.22 28.60 -12.43
CA GLU A 104 -41.79 27.47 -13.19
C GLU A 104 -40.75 26.37 -13.43
N ARG A 105 -39.51 26.72 -13.77
CA ARG A 105 -38.42 25.73 -13.93
C ARG A 105 -38.00 25.09 -12.62
N VAL A 106 -37.95 25.84 -11.53
CA VAL A 106 -37.69 25.28 -10.18
C VAL A 106 -38.85 24.38 -9.76
N ALA A 107 -40.09 24.76 -10.05
CA ALA A 107 -41.26 23.90 -9.83
C ALA A 107 -41.19 22.63 -10.69
N ALA A 108 -40.80 22.74 -11.97
CA ALA A 108 -40.63 21.58 -12.85
C ALA A 108 -39.47 20.67 -12.43
N SER A 109 -38.35 21.25 -11.98
CA SER A 109 -37.17 20.51 -11.48
C SER A 109 -37.49 19.81 -10.16
N SER A 110 -38.17 20.50 -9.23
CA SER A 110 -38.64 19.89 -7.97
C SER A 110 -39.73 18.84 -8.20
N PHE A 111 -40.60 19.01 -9.19
CA PHE A 111 -41.56 17.98 -9.60
C PHE A 111 -40.84 16.75 -10.17
N ARG A 112 -39.86 16.96 -11.06
CA ARG A 112 -39.02 15.87 -11.60
C ARG A 112 -38.26 15.12 -10.52
N SER A 113 -37.76 15.81 -9.49
CA SER A 113 -37.07 15.15 -8.38
C SER A 113 -38.02 14.39 -7.47
N GLN A 114 -39.21 14.93 -7.19
CA GLN A 114 -40.25 14.25 -6.40
C GLN A 114 -40.78 12.99 -7.09
N TYR A 115 -40.94 13.04 -8.42
CA TYR A 115 -41.51 11.95 -9.22
C TYR A 115 -40.48 11.29 -10.15
N ALA A 116 -39.21 11.25 -9.75
CA ALA A 116 -38.11 10.76 -10.58
C ALA A 116 -38.35 9.34 -11.14
N ALA A 117 -38.93 8.44 -10.34
CA ALA A 117 -39.27 7.09 -10.77
C ALA A 117 -40.45 7.03 -11.76
N ALA A 118 -41.42 7.94 -11.66
CA ALA A 118 -42.50 8.01 -12.64
C ALA A 118 -41.99 8.57 -13.97
N HIS A 119 -41.10 9.56 -13.91
CA HIS A 119 -40.44 10.11 -15.10
C HIS A 119 -39.53 9.10 -15.77
N SER A 120 -38.75 8.31 -15.02
CA SER A 120 -37.92 7.26 -15.62
C SER A 120 -38.79 6.28 -16.42
N ILE A 121 -39.93 5.84 -15.87
CA ILE A 121 -40.87 4.94 -16.55
C ILE A 121 -41.45 5.55 -17.83
N VAL A 122 -41.87 6.82 -17.79
CA VAL A 122 -42.48 7.52 -18.93
C VAL A 122 -41.45 7.83 -20.03
N GLU A 123 -40.21 8.15 -19.65
CA GLU A 123 -39.12 8.47 -20.58
C GLU A 123 -38.45 7.23 -21.18
N MET A 124 -38.76 6.01 -20.69
CA MET A 124 -38.18 4.79 -21.25
C MET A 124 -38.62 4.56 -22.71
N PRO A 125 -37.67 4.28 -23.63
CA PRO A 125 -38.02 3.91 -24.99
C PRO A 125 -38.72 2.55 -25.02
N SER A 126 -39.68 2.36 -25.93
CA SER A 126 -40.41 1.09 -26.08
C SER A 126 -39.50 -0.11 -26.41
N ALA A 127 -38.29 0.14 -26.93
CA ALA A 127 -37.28 -0.87 -27.20
C ALA A 127 -36.50 -1.36 -25.96
N ALA A 128 -36.70 -0.75 -24.78
CA ALA A 128 -36.02 -1.14 -23.55
C ALA A 128 -36.38 -2.59 -23.15
N GLY A 129 -35.37 -3.37 -22.78
CA GLY A 129 -35.54 -4.76 -22.35
C GLY A 129 -36.19 -4.89 -20.97
N GLN A 130 -36.67 -6.10 -20.65
CA GLN A 130 -37.37 -6.43 -19.40
C GLN A 130 -36.63 -5.93 -18.15
N GLY A 131 -35.35 -6.28 -18.00
CA GLY A 131 -34.57 -5.87 -16.82
C GLY A 131 -34.34 -4.36 -16.71
N THR A 132 -34.27 -3.64 -17.83
CA THR A 132 -34.18 -2.18 -17.83
C THR A 132 -35.49 -1.55 -17.37
N ARG A 133 -36.63 -2.14 -17.75
CA ARG A 133 -37.96 -1.70 -17.32
C ARG A 133 -38.21 -1.98 -15.85
N GLU A 134 -37.81 -3.16 -15.38
CA GLU A 134 -37.92 -3.55 -13.97
C GLU A 134 -37.04 -2.65 -13.09
N ASN A 135 -35.81 -2.35 -13.51
CA ASN A 135 -34.94 -1.43 -12.77
C ASN A 135 -35.45 0.02 -12.76
N ALA A 136 -36.06 0.49 -13.84
CA ALA A 136 -36.66 1.82 -13.89
C ALA A 136 -37.93 1.93 -13.04
N ALA A 137 -38.69 0.84 -12.93
CA ALA A 137 -39.89 0.75 -12.09
C ALA A 137 -39.57 0.43 -10.62
N ALA A 138 -38.32 0.05 -10.31
CA ALA A 138 -37.90 -0.29 -8.97
C ALA A 138 -37.99 0.95 -8.05
N PRO A 139 -38.47 0.77 -6.81
CA PRO A 139 -38.47 1.86 -5.83
C PRO A 139 -37.02 2.27 -5.49
N PRO A 140 -36.79 3.53 -5.10
CA PRO A 140 -35.48 3.97 -4.66
C PRO A 140 -35.04 3.21 -3.40
N TRP A 141 -33.74 2.94 -3.29
CA TRP A 141 -33.16 2.24 -2.15
C TRP A 141 -33.33 3.06 -0.85
N THR A 142 -33.98 2.48 0.16
CA THR A 142 -34.27 3.13 1.45
C THR A 142 -33.30 2.76 2.58
N GLY A 143 -32.25 1.97 2.30
CA GLY A 143 -31.31 1.45 3.30
C GLY A 143 -31.61 0.02 3.73
N THR A 144 -32.84 -0.46 3.52
CA THR A 144 -33.27 -1.83 3.81
C THR A 144 -33.76 -2.49 2.53
N GLU A 145 -33.29 -3.71 2.25
CA GLU A 145 -33.78 -4.51 1.12
C GLU A 145 -35.24 -4.94 1.35
N ARG A 146 -36.07 -4.90 0.30
CA ARG A 146 -37.44 -5.41 0.36
C ARG A 146 -37.41 -6.94 0.36
N VAL A 147 -38.40 -7.56 0.99
CA VAL A 147 -38.53 -9.03 1.04
C VAL A 147 -38.47 -9.63 -0.37
N GLU A 148 -39.12 -8.99 -1.34
CA GLU A 148 -39.18 -9.45 -2.73
C GLU A 148 -37.78 -9.50 -3.37
N ASP A 149 -36.99 -8.44 -3.21
CA ASP A 149 -35.62 -8.37 -3.71
C ASP A 149 -34.71 -9.38 -2.99
N THR A 150 -34.88 -9.54 -1.68
CA THR A 150 -34.12 -10.57 -0.93
C THR A 150 -34.45 -11.97 -1.42
N THR A 151 -35.73 -12.26 -1.70
CA THR A 151 -36.14 -13.58 -2.23
C THR A 151 -35.65 -13.81 -3.64
N LEU A 152 -35.67 -12.79 -4.51
CA LEU A 152 -35.13 -12.87 -5.87
C LEU A 152 -33.63 -13.17 -5.84
N ARG A 153 -32.88 -12.46 -4.99
CA ARG A 153 -31.46 -12.74 -4.78
C ARG A 153 -31.20 -14.15 -4.27
N MET A 154 -31.98 -14.63 -3.30
CA MET A 154 -31.85 -16.02 -2.82
C MET A 154 -32.16 -17.05 -3.91
N LEU A 155 -33.11 -16.77 -4.80
CA LEU A 155 -33.46 -17.65 -5.93
C LEU A 155 -32.36 -17.64 -7.00
N ASP A 156 -31.83 -16.45 -7.33
CA ASP A 156 -30.72 -16.31 -8.26
C ASP A 156 -29.47 -17.02 -7.72
N ASP A 157 -29.13 -16.83 -6.44
CA ASP A 157 -28.01 -17.49 -5.78
C ASP A 157 -28.20 -19.01 -5.65
N ALA A 158 -29.45 -19.48 -5.48
CA ALA A 158 -29.77 -20.90 -5.49
C ALA A 158 -29.51 -21.54 -6.87
N SER A 159 -29.72 -20.78 -7.94
CA SER A 159 -29.46 -21.22 -9.32
C SER A 159 -28.02 -20.89 -9.74
N LYS A 160 -27.11 -21.84 -9.61
CA LYS A 160 -25.76 -21.67 -10.17
C LYS A 160 -25.88 -21.56 -11.70
N PRO A 161 -25.39 -20.48 -12.35
CA PRO A 161 -25.43 -20.39 -13.80
C PRO A 161 -24.67 -21.58 -14.37
N ILE A 162 -25.19 -22.14 -15.48
CA ILE A 162 -24.57 -23.26 -16.18
C ILE A 162 -23.10 -22.91 -16.39
N ARG A 163 -22.19 -23.77 -15.90
CA ARG A 163 -20.75 -23.59 -16.08
C ARG A 163 -20.46 -23.70 -17.56
N MET A 164 -20.37 -22.55 -18.23
CA MET A 164 -19.80 -22.45 -19.56
C MET A 164 -18.37 -22.99 -19.47
N PRO A 165 -17.89 -23.85 -20.39
CA PRO A 165 -16.51 -24.27 -20.39
C PRO A 165 -15.64 -23.02 -20.35
N TYR A 166 -14.78 -22.93 -19.33
CA TYR A 166 -13.85 -21.83 -19.15
C TYR A 166 -13.01 -21.71 -20.41
N LYS A 167 -13.31 -20.73 -21.26
CA LYS A 167 -12.41 -20.34 -22.34
C LYS A 167 -11.24 -19.65 -21.66
N ILE A 168 -10.14 -20.38 -21.56
CA ILE A 168 -8.83 -19.80 -21.25
C ILE A 168 -8.71 -18.58 -22.15
N PRO A 169 -8.63 -17.36 -21.60
CA PRO A 169 -8.36 -16.19 -22.41
C PRO A 169 -7.08 -16.46 -23.17
N ASP A 170 -7.12 -16.38 -24.50
CA ASP A 170 -5.90 -16.49 -25.31
C ASP A 170 -4.85 -15.56 -24.68
N PRO A 171 -3.59 -16.01 -24.55
CA PRO A 171 -2.54 -15.20 -23.94
C PRO A 171 -2.54 -13.83 -24.59
N VAL A 172 -2.72 -12.80 -23.76
CA VAL A 172 -2.82 -11.42 -24.22
C VAL A 172 -1.55 -11.10 -25.00
N ASN A 173 -1.67 -11.02 -26.33
CA ASN A 173 -0.58 -10.55 -27.17
C ASN A 173 -0.33 -9.09 -26.79
N LEU A 174 0.73 -8.83 -26.01
CA LEU A 174 1.22 -7.49 -25.65
C LEU A 174 1.76 -6.72 -26.86
N ARG A 175 1.78 -7.36 -28.04
CA ARG A 175 2.04 -6.69 -29.31
C ARG A 175 0.89 -5.73 -29.58
N ILE A 176 1.23 -4.45 -29.68
CA ILE A 176 0.30 -3.38 -30.05
C ILE A 176 -0.42 -3.83 -31.34
N PRO A 177 -1.75 -3.98 -31.32
CA PRO A 177 -2.47 -4.38 -32.52
C PRO A 177 -2.27 -3.30 -33.60
N PRO A 178 -2.19 -3.69 -34.88
CA PRO A 178 -2.15 -2.71 -35.96
C PRO A 178 -3.36 -1.79 -35.86
N LYS A 179 -3.16 -0.49 -36.08
CA LYS A 179 -4.25 0.50 -36.02
C LYS A 179 -5.42 0.02 -36.89
N PRO A 180 -6.67 0.07 -36.39
CA PRO A 180 -7.82 -0.38 -37.15
C PRO A 180 -7.93 0.41 -38.45
N LYS A 181 -8.34 -0.27 -39.53
CA LYS A 181 -8.58 0.39 -40.82
C LYS A 181 -9.77 1.34 -40.67
N LYS A 182 -9.51 2.65 -40.67
CA LYS A 182 -10.54 3.68 -40.57
C LYS A 182 -11.49 3.60 -41.76
N SER A 183 -12.78 3.75 -41.49
CA SER A 183 -13.79 3.78 -42.55
C SER A 183 -13.56 4.99 -43.47
N HIS A 184 -14.13 4.99 -44.68
CA HIS A 184 -13.96 6.12 -45.61
C HIS A 184 -14.53 7.43 -45.01
N GLY A 185 -15.69 7.36 -44.34
CA GLY A 185 -16.29 8.51 -43.65
C GLY A 185 -15.44 9.02 -42.50
N GLU A 186 -14.87 8.12 -41.69
CA GLU A 186 -13.99 8.48 -40.57
C GLU A 186 -12.68 9.10 -41.05
N ARG A 187 -12.14 8.66 -42.19
CA ARG A 187 -10.99 9.32 -42.83
C ARG A 187 -11.31 10.73 -43.29
N ILE A 188 -12.50 10.96 -43.84
CA ILE A 188 -12.94 12.29 -44.27
C ILE A 188 -13.19 13.19 -43.05
N ALA A 189 -13.84 12.68 -41.99
CA ALA A 189 -14.07 13.41 -40.76
C ALA A 189 -12.75 13.83 -40.11
N GLU A 190 -11.80 12.90 -39.98
CA GLU A 190 -10.49 13.18 -39.42
C GLU A 190 -9.66 14.12 -40.31
N ALA A 191 -9.78 14.03 -41.64
CA ALA A 191 -9.16 14.98 -42.55
C ALA A 191 -9.76 16.39 -42.37
N LYS A 192 -11.09 16.50 -42.25
CA LYS A 192 -11.77 17.78 -41.98
C LYS A 192 -11.38 18.36 -40.63
N GLU A 193 -11.29 17.55 -39.59
CA GLU A 193 -10.79 17.95 -38.26
C GLU A 193 -9.33 18.40 -38.30
N ARG A 194 -8.45 17.69 -39.02
CA ARG A 194 -7.05 18.11 -39.24
C ARG A 194 -6.95 19.41 -40.02
N THR A 195 -7.78 19.60 -41.03
CA THR A 195 -7.81 20.86 -41.78
C THR A 195 -8.36 21.98 -40.91
N SER A 196 -9.39 21.72 -40.10
CA SER A 196 -10.00 22.70 -39.19
C SER A 196 -9.01 23.15 -38.12
N THR A 197 -8.34 22.20 -37.46
CA THR A 197 -7.28 22.46 -36.48
C THR A 197 -6.10 23.19 -37.11
N TYR A 198 -5.67 22.80 -38.32
CA TYR A 198 -4.63 23.52 -39.06
C TYR A 198 -5.05 24.95 -39.44
N THR A 199 -6.28 25.16 -39.92
CA THR A 199 -6.80 26.50 -40.23
C THR A 199 -6.91 27.37 -38.99
N LEU A 200 -7.35 26.81 -37.86
CA LEU A 200 -7.39 27.51 -36.58
C LEU A 200 -5.97 27.89 -36.13
N SER A 201 -5.02 26.96 -36.30
CA SER A 201 -3.60 27.23 -36.01
C SER A 201 -2.95 28.22 -36.97
N ARG A 202 -3.54 28.45 -38.15
CA ARG A 202 -3.07 29.36 -39.22
C ARG A 202 -3.85 30.67 -39.29
N ALA A 203 -4.88 30.85 -38.45
CA ALA A 203 -5.61 32.12 -38.37
C ALA A 203 -4.64 33.28 -38.03
N PRO A 204 -4.68 34.40 -38.78
CA PRO A 204 -3.79 35.53 -38.56
C PRO A 204 -4.16 36.21 -37.23
N GLY A 205 -3.18 36.37 -36.34
CA GLY A 205 -3.39 36.94 -34.99
C GLY A 205 -2.25 36.73 -33.99
N PHE A 206 -1.35 35.76 -34.24
CA PHE A 206 -0.11 35.56 -33.46
C PHE A 206 1.10 35.83 -34.34
N SER A 207 2.09 36.58 -33.84
CA SER A 207 3.37 36.80 -34.55
C SER A 207 4.07 35.45 -34.80
N GLU A 208 4.86 35.36 -35.88
CA GLU A 208 5.56 34.11 -36.23
C GLU A 208 6.54 33.70 -35.12
N GLU A 209 7.15 34.69 -34.47
CA GLU A 209 8.02 34.53 -33.30
C GLU A 209 7.26 34.04 -32.05
N GLU A 210 6.07 34.57 -31.73
CA GLU A 210 5.24 34.02 -30.64
C GLU A 210 4.74 32.61 -30.96
N ARG A 211 4.50 32.29 -32.23
CA ARG A 211 4.13 30.94 -32.66
C ARG A 211 5.26 29.95 -32.46
N GLU A 212 6.49 30.35 -32.77
CA GLU A 212 7.67 29.54 -32.53
C GLU A 212 7.99 29.42 -31.04
N HIS A 213 7.75 30.49 -30.27
CA HIS A 213 7.87 30.47 -28.82
C HIS A 213 6.85 29.52 -28.20
N MET A 214 5.58 29.60 -28.59
CA MET A 214 4.53 28.68 -28.14
C MET A 214 4.81 27.24 -28.58
N ARG A 215 5.37 27.03 -29.78
CA ARG A 215 5.81 25.69 -30.25
C ARG A 215 7.01 25.18 -29.47
N ARG A 216 7.91 26.07 -29.04
CA ARG A 216 9.07 25.78 -28.21
C ARG A 216 8.63 25.46 -26.78
N GLU A 217 7.75 26.25 -26.18
CA GLU A 217 7.15 25.99 -24.87
C GLU A 217 6.33 24.69 -24.86
N MET A 218 5.55 24.41 -25.90
CA MET A 218 4.88 23.13 -26.04
C MET A 218 5.90 21.99 -26.18
N ARG A 219 6.99 22.17 -26.93
CA ARG A 219 8.04 21.16 -27.03
C ARG A 219 8.73 20.93 -25.68
N GLU A 220 9.10 21.99 -24.96
CA GLU A 220 9.70 21.97 -23.62
C GLU A 220 8.77 21.27 -22.61
N ASN A 221 7.48 21.62 -22.60
CA ASN A 221 6.49 21.01 -21.72
C ASN A 221 6.22 19.55 -22.08
N LEU A 222 6.37 19.14 -23.35
CA LEU A 222 6.27 17.75 -23.78
C LEU A 222 7.62 17.01 -23.75
N THR A 223 8.74 17.68 -23.43
CA THR A 223 10.00 16.97 -23.22
C THR A 223 9.89 16.10 -21.97
N PRO A 224 10.37 14.85 -22.02
CA PRO A 224 10.29 13.92 -20.89
C PRO A 224 11.02 14.34 -19.60
N GLY A 225 11.66 15.51 -19.56
CA GLY A 225 12.35 16.06 -18.38
C GLY A 225 11.52 17.07 -17.56
N ALA A 226 10.46 17.66 -18.12
CA ALA A 226 9.62 18.65 -17.42
C ALA A 226 8.57 18.00 -16.49
N TYR A 227 8.23 16.73 -16.74
CA TYR A 227 7.37 15.93 -15.87
C TYR A 227 8.19 14.83 -15.19
N SER A 228 8.09 14.72 -13.87
CA SER A 228 8.94 13.85 -13.07
C SER A 228 8.76 12.35 -13.30
N MET A 229 7.76 11.89 -14.07
CA MET A 229 7.58 10.47 -14.44
C MET A 229 6.83 10.31 -15.78
N PRO A 230 7.28 9.47 -16.72
CA PRO A 230 6.52 9.13 -17.93
C PRO A 230 5.38 8.16 -17.58
N ILE A 231 4.14 8.67 -17.50
CA ILE A 231 2.94 7.88 -17.17
C ILE A 231 2.45 7.01 -18.37
N SER A 232 2.95 7.23 -19.58
CA SER A 232 2.56 6.50 -20.80
C SER A 232 3.73 5.76 -21.46
N ILE A 233 3.45 4.61 -22.08
CA ILE A 233 4.42 3.80 -22.84
C ILE A 233 5.04 4.61 -24.00
N SER A 234 4.26 5.52 -24.61
CA SER A 234 4.76 6.47 -25.61
C SER A 234 5.70 7.53 -25.03
N GLY A 235 5.51 7.91 -23.75
CA GLY A 235 6.43 8.79 -23.04
C GLY A 235 7.76 8.09 -22.74
N LEU A 236 7.72 6.80 -22.36
CA LEU A 236 8.92 5.98 -22.19
C LEU A 236 9.68 5.79 -23.49
N SER A 237 9.01 5.56 -24.62
CA SER A 237 9.68 5.47 -25.93
C SER A 237 10.33 6.79 -26.33
N SER A 238 9.68 7.93 -26.09
CA SER A 238 10.26 9.25 -26.38
C SER A 238 11.49 9.55 -25.52
N LEU A 239 11.46 9.21 -24.23
CA LEU A 239 12.60 9.33 -23.30
C LEU A 239 13.75 8.40 -23.71
N ALA A 240 13.42 7.19 -24.17
CA ALA A 240 14.41 6.25 -24.68
C ALA A 240 15.06 6.80 -25.96
N ASP A 241 14.29 7.32 -26.90
CA ASP A 241 14.80 7.91 -28.14
C ASP A 241 15.67 9.14 -27.89
N GLU A 242 15.31 10.00 -26.94
CA GLU A 242 16.13 11.14 -26.50
C GLU A 242 17.45 10.65 -25.90
N ARG A 243 17.42 9.70 -24.98
CA ARG A 243 18.64 9.12 -24.39
C ARG A 243 19.52 8.42 -25.42
N ILE A 244 18.92 7.78 -26.42
CA ILE A 244 19.64 7.18 -27.54
C ILE A 244 20.31 8.29 -28.36
N GLN A 245 19.62 9.39 -28.67
CA GLN A 245 20.19 10.51 -29.41
C GLN A 245 21.31 11.22 -28.64
N ASP A 246 21.13 11.44 -27.34
CA ASP A 246 22.14 12.00 -26.43
C ASP A 246 23.40 11.15 -26.38
N ALA A 247 23.24 9.82 -26.25
CA ALA A 247 24.37 8.89 -26.26
C ALA A 247 25.02 8.77 -27.65
N ILE A 248 24.27 8.97 -28.74
CA ILE A 248 24.82 9.09 -30.10
C ILE A 248 25.65 10.38 -30.21
N ALA A 249 25.14 11.50 -29.71
CA ALA A 249 25.81 12.80 -29.71
C ALA A 249 27.11 12.78 -28.88
N ARG A 250 27.09 12.13 -27.71
CA ARG A 250 28.30 11.86 -26.88
C ARG A 250 29.27 10.88 -27.53
N GLY A 251 28.87 10.21 -28.62
CA GLY A 251 29.68 9.21 -29.31
C GLY A 251 29.88 7.91 -28.53
N GLU A 252 29.04 7.64 -27.52
CA GLU A 252 29.11 6.43 -26.70
C GLU A 252 28.90 5.17 -27.56
N PHE A 253 28.00 5.23 -28.55
CA PHE A 253 27.75 4.16 -29.51
C PHE A 253 28.94 3.81 -30.43
N LYS A 254 29.97 4.66 -30.49
CA LYS A 254 31.22 4.36 -31.21
C LYS A 254 32.15 3.48 -30.37
N LYS A 255 32.04 3.50 -29.04
CA LYS A 255 32.88 2.72 -28.10
C LYS A 255 32.29 1.36 -27.75
N ILE A 256 31.04 1.09 -28.11
CA ILE A 256 30.40 -0.21 -27.88
C ILE A 256 30.99 -1.23 -28.87
N ARG A 257 31.54 -2.33 -28.35
CA ARG A 257 31.98 -3.45 -29.18
C ARG A 257 30.76 -4.05 -29.88
N ARG A 258 30.74 -4.02 -31.22
CA ARG A 258 29.65 -4.52 -32.06
C ARG A 258 29.92 -5.97 -32.45
N GLY A 259 28.91 -6.84 -32.31
CA GLY A 259 29.01 -8.26 -32.67
C GLY A 259 27.92 -9.09 -32.00
N LYS A 260 27.56 -10.24 -32.60
CA LYS A 260 26.59 -11.19 -32.02
C LYS A 260 27.14 -11.69 -30.68
N GLY A 261 26.37 -11.57 -29.59
CA GLY A 261 26.80 -12.00 -28.24
C GLY A 261 27.61 -10.97 -27.44
N VAL A 262 27.96 -9.82 -28.03
CA VAL A 262 28.73 -8.78 -27.32
C VAL A 262 27.78 -7.85 -26.58
N ASN A 263 28.04 -7.62 -25.29
CA ASN A 263 27.16 -6.90 -24.33
C ASN A 263 25.86 -7.64 -23.95
N THR A 264 25.69 -8.89 -24.37
CA THR A 264 24.67 -9.79 -23.82
C THR A 264 25.38 -10.75 -22.87
N LYS A 265 25.33 -10.47 -21.57
CA LYS A 265 25.68 -11.50 -20.58
C LYS A 265 24.60 -12.56 -20.68
N THR A 266 24.87 -13.62 -21.43
CA THR A 266 23.99 -14.78 -21.45
C THR A 266 24.14 -15.45 -20.10
N ASP A 267 23.07 -15.45 -19.31
CA ASP A 267 23.10 -16.14 -18.03
C ASP A 267 23.27 -17.64 -18.31
N HIS A 268 24.37 -18.21 -17.83
CA HIS A 268 24.70 -19.63 -18.06
C HIS A 268 23.60 -20.58 -17.56
N ASN A 269 22.84 -20.13 -16.55
CA ASN A 269 21.72 -20.88 -15.99
C ASN A 269 20.49 -20.89 -16.92
N ALA A 270 20.39 -19.96 -17.87
CA ALA A 270 19.30 -19.92 -18.85
C ALA A 270 19.33 -21.13 -19.80
N THR A 271 20.52 -21.70 -19.99
CA THR A 271 20.76 -22.87 -20.84
C THR A 271 20.87 -24.18 -20.05
N SER A 272 20.65 -24.13 -18.73
CA SER A 272 20.66 -25.33 -17.89
C SER A 272 19.45 -26.21 -18.22
N ALA A 273 19.69 -27.50 -18.46
CA ALA A 273 18.62 -28.48 -18.65
C ALA A 273 17.93 -28.89 -17.33
N PHE A 274 18.50 -28.52 -16.18
CA PHE A 274 18.03 -28.90 -14.85
C PHE A 274 17.18 -27.83 -14.17
N ILE A 275 17.06 -26.64 -14.77
CA ILE A 275 16.25 -25.54 -14.24
C ILE A 275 15.17 -25.25 -15.28
N ASP A 276 13.91 -25.38 -14.89
CA ASP A 276 12.82 -25.05 -15.80
C ASP A 276 12.86 -23.56 -16.17
N THR A 277 12.47 -23.25 -17.41
CA THR A 277 12.46 -21.85 -17.90
C THR A 277 11.65 -20.92 -16.99
N THR A 278 10.56 -21.43 -16.40
CA THR A 278 9.73 -20.73 -15.42
C THR A 278 10.49 -20.42 -14.14
N GLU A 279 11.16 -21.40 -13.53
CA GLU A 279 11.97 -21.22 -12.31
C GLU A 279 13.13 -20.26 -12.54
N TYR A 280 13.79 -20.38 -13.69
CA TYR A 280 14.84 -19.48 -14.11
C TYR A 280 14.34 -18.03 -14.22
N PHE A 281 13.20 -17.80 -14.90
CA PHE A 281 12.63 -16.45 -15.01
C PHE A 281 12.08 -15.96 -13.67
N MET A 282 11.46 -16.80 -12.85
CA MET A 282 11.01 -16.43 -11.51
C MET A 282 12.18 -15.97 -10.64
N ASN A 283 13.26 -16.74 -10.57
CA ASN A 283 14.45 -16.38 -9.80
C ASN A 283 15.11 -15.10 -10.33
N ARG A 284 15.14 -14.93 -11.66
CA ARG A 284 15.66 -13.70 -12.28
C ARG A 284 14.78 -12.49 -11.99
N ILE A 285 13.46 -12.64 -12.01
CA ILE A 285 12.51 -11.57 -11.68
C ILE A 285 12.66 -11.17 -10.21
N ILE A 286 12.78 -12.14 -9.30
CA ILE A 286 13.03 -11.90 -7.87
C ILE A 286 14.34 -11.12 -7.68
N GLN A 287 15.42 -11.52 -8.36
CA GLN A 287 16.70 -10.83 -8.30
C GLN A 287 16.67 -9.43 -8.92
N GLN A 288 15.98 -9.25 -10.06
CA GLN A 288 15.94 -7.98 -10.79
C GLN A 288 15.01 -6.94 -10.16
N GLN A 289 13.91 -7.38 -9.56
CA GLN A 289 12.95 -6.48 -8.92
C GLN A 289 13.36 -6.17 -7.46
N GLU A 290 14.45 -6.77 -6.97
CA GLU A 290 14.91 -6.67 -5.57
C GLU A 290 13.78 -6.95 -4.55
N ILE A 291 12.77 -7.74 -4.94
CA ILE A 291 11.62 -8.04 -4.09
C ILE A 291 12.05 -9.13 -3.12
N VAL A 292 12.22 -8.72 -1.88
CA VAL A 292 12.48 -9.61 -0.77
C VAL A 292 11.22 -10.43 -0.50
N PRO A 293 11.27 -11.78 -0.49
CA PRO A 293 10.13 -12.60 -0.08
C PRO A 293 9.49 -12.09 1.22
N PRO A 294 8.16 -12.09 1.34
CA PRO A 294 7.47 -11.44 2.45
C PRO A 294 7.88 -11.96 3.83
N TRP A 295 8.25 -13.24 3.94
CA TRP A 295 8.76 -13.80 5.20
C TRP A 295 10.15 -13.27 5.56
N ILE A 296 10.99 -12.91 4.58
CA ILE A 296 12.30 -12.28 4.81
C ILE A 296 12.12 -10.81 5.23
N GLU A 297 11.14 -10.09 4.70
CA GLU A 297 10.79 -8.75 5.22
C GLU A 297 10.40 -8.83 6.69
N LYS A 298 9.53 -9.79 7.04
CA LYS A 298 9.18 -10.06 8.44
C LYS A 298 10.38 -10.51 9.27
N GLN A 299 11.33 -11.22 8.68
CA GLN A 299 12.57 -11.59 9.36
C GLN A 299 13.38 -10.35 9.75
N GLN A 300 13.51 -9.39 8.82
CA GLN A 300 14.21 -8.13 9.07
C GLN A 300 13.49 -7.30 10.12
N GLN A 301 12.15 -7.22 10.03
CA GLN A 301 11.32 -6.54 11.03
C GLN A 301 11.48 -7.16 12.42
N LEU A 302 11.38 -8.49 12.53
CA LEU A 302 11.60 -9.22 13.79
C LEU A 302 13.00 -8.95 14.33
N GLY A 303 14.02 -9.03 13.48
CA GLY A 303 15.40 -8.73 13.86
C GLY A 303 15.58 -7.30 14.38
N ALA A 304 14.99 -6.31 13.71
CA ALA A 304 15.04 -4.91 14.10
C ALA A 304 14.32 -4.67 15.44
N GLU A 305 13.10 -5.18 15.60
CA GLU A 305 12.33 -5.05 16.86
C GLU A 305 13.02 -5.76 18.03
N LEU A 306 13.58 -6.94 17.80
CA LEU A 306 14.35 -7.66 18.80
C LEU A 306 15.62 -6.89 19.22
N ASN A 307 16.35 -6.33 18.26
CA ASN A 307 17.54 -5.55 18.55
C ASN A 307 17.18 -4.27 19.32
N ARG A 308 16.15 -3.54 18.90
CA ARG A 308 15.62 -2.36 19.61
C ARG A 308 15.23 -2.70 21.05
N PHE A 309 14.51 -3.81 21.25
CA PHE A 309 14.12 -4.27 22.58
C PHE A 309 15.34 -4.58 23.45
N ARG A 310 16.30 -5.35 22.93
CA ARG A 310 17.53 -5.71 23.66
C ARG A 310 18.42 -4.50 23.95
N GLU A 311 18.56 -3.58 23.01
CA GLU A 311 19.32 -2.34 23.19
C GLU A 311 18.69 -1.47 24.29
N ARG A 312 17.37 -1.30 24.26
CA ARG A 312 16.64 -0.57 25.30
C ARG A 312 16.82 -1.23 26.67
N LEU A 313 16.56 -2.53 26.76
CA LEU A 313 16.67 -3.30 28.00
C LEU A 313 18.09 -3.19 28.59
N ARG A 314 19.13 -3.33 27.75
CA ARG A 314 20.53 -3.11 28.17
C ARG A 314 20.81 -1.67 28.59
N ALA A 315 20.32 -0.68 27.86
CA ALA A 315 20.56 0.73 28.18
C ALA A 315 19.89 1.13 29.52
N ASP A 316 18.65 0.69 29.73
CA ASP A 316 17.88 0.99 30.94
C ASP A 316 18.49 0.29 32.15
N TRP A 317 18.83 -1.00 32.03
CA TRP A 317 19.54 -1.72 33.09
C TRP A 317 20.92 -1.13 33.37
N ARG A 318 21.72 -0.82 32.34
CA ARG A 318 23.04 -0.20 32.50
C ARG A 318 22.95 1.12 33.26
N ARG A 319 21.93 1.93 32.97
CA ARG A 319 21.67 3.18 33.72
C ARG A 319 21.33 2.92 35.17
N HIS A 320 20.38 2.02 35.42
CA HIS A 320 19.94 1.70 36.77
C HIS A 320 21.06 1.08 37.61
N ALA A 321 21.75 0.07 37.08
CA ALA A 321 22.85 -0.61 37.75
C ALA A 321 24.01 0.33 38.11
N ALA A 322 24.39 1.25 37.20
CA ALA A 322 25.40 2.25 37.49
C ALA A 322 24.96 3.19 38.64
N MET A 323 23.68 3.63 38.65
CA MET A 323 23.13 4.43 39.74
C MET A 323 23.07 3.65 41.05
N LEU A 324 22.67 2.38 41.03
CA LEU A 324 22.66 1.52 42.21
C LEU A 324 24.06 1.39 42.82
N ILE A 325 25.09 1.16 42.01
CA ILE A 325 26.48 1.04 42.49
C ILE A 325 26.99 2.36 43.07
N ALA A 326 26.65 3.49 42.43
CA ALA A 326 27.02 4.82 42.89
C ALA A 326 26.27 5.23 44.17
N SER A 327 24.98 4.87 44.30
CA SER A 327 24.14 5.18 45.46
C SER A 327 24.66 4.56 46.77
N LYS A 328 25.37 3.43 46.68
CA LYS A 328 26.05 2.78 47.80
C LYS A 328 27.29 3.56 48.29
N GLY A 329 27.66 4.66 47.63
CA GLY A 329 28.76 5.54 48.01
C GLY A 329 30.16 4.96 47.78
N GLY A 330 31.18 5.75 48.15
CA GLY A 330 32.60 5.45 48.00
C GLY A 330 33.31 6.28 46.92
N SER A 331 34.64 6.24 46.90
CA SER A 331 35.45 6.82 45.81
C SER A 331 35.19 6.12 44.48
N LEU A 332 35.54 6.78 43.37
CA LEU A 332 35.35 6.24 42.02
C LEU A 332 36.00 4.84 41.86
N ASP A 333 37.22 4.67 42.36
CA ASP A 333 37.94 3.40 42.29
C ASP A 333 37.24 2.29 43.06
N ILE A 334 36.65 2.60 44.23
CA ILE A 334 35.87 1.64 45.02
C ILE A 334 34.59 1.25 44.26
N GLN A 335 33.91 2.20 43.62
CA GLN A 335 32.74 1.93 42.79
C GLN A 335 33.08 1.05 41.60
N MET A 336 34.21 1.30 40.93
CA MET A 336 34.72 0.49 39.82
C MET A 336 35.08 -0.93 40.28
N LYS A 337 35.78 -1.09 41.42
CA LYS A 337 36.07 -2.41 42.00
C LYS A 337 34.81 -3.17 42.36
N ARG A 338 33.80 -2.50 42.91
CA ARG A 338 32.48 -3.10 43.19
C ARG A 338 31.77 -3.55 41.91
N ALA A 339 31.82 -2.75 40.85
CA ALA A 339 31.28 -3.14 39.54
C ALA A 339 31.99 -4.37 38.95
N LYS A 340 33.33 -4.41 39.02
CA LYS A 340 34.13 -5.58 38.63
C LYS A 340 33.78 -6.83 39.45
N ALA A 341 33.55 -6.68 40.75
CA ALA A 341 33.12 -7.78 41.61
C ALA A 341 31.74 -8.32 41.22
N TYR A 342 30.79 -7.46 40.84
CA TYR A 342 29.51 -7.90 40.27
C TYR A 342 29.66 -8.58 38.91
N ALA A 343 30.56 -8.09 38.04
CA ALA A 343 30.87 -8.75 36.78
C ALA A 343 31.42 -10.17 37.01
N ALA A 344 32.34 -10.33 37.97
CA ALA A 344 32.85 -11.64 38.38
C ALA A 344 31.77 -12.56 38.96
N ALA A 345 30.75 -12.00 39.63
CA ALA A 345 29.61 -12.78 40.12
C ALA A 345 28.73 -13.32 38.96
N GLU A 346 28.51 -12.52 37.92
CA GLU A 346 27.75 -12.94 36.72
C GLU A 346 28.52 -13.96 35.88
N THR A 347 29.85 -13.84 35.74
CA THR A 347 30.64 -14.86 35.05
C THR A 347 30.57 -16.20 35.77
N ARG A 348 30.65 -16.21 37.11
CA ARG A 348 30.48 -17.43 37.91
C ARG A 348 29.10 -18.07 37.70
N LEU A 349 28.04 -17.26 37.64
CA LEU A 349 26.69 -17.76 37.36
C LEU A 349 26.60 -18.35 35.96
N ALA A 350 27.15 -17.66 34.95
CA ALA A 350 27.18 -18.16 33.58
C ALA A 350 27.97 -19.47 33.46
N ASP A 351 29.10 -19.60 34.16
CA ASP A 351 29.90 -20.81 34.16
C ASP A 351 29.19 -21.96 34.90
N LYS A 352 28.48 -21.66 35.99
CA LYS A 352 27.61 -22.63 36.65
C LYS A 352 26.51 -23.14 35.71
N ALA A 353 25.83 -22.25 34.99
CA ALA A 353 24.79 -22.61 34.05
C ALA A 353 25.32 -23.43 32.87
N LYS A 354 26.54 -23.14 32.37
CA LYS A 354 27.21 -23.97 31.35
C LYS A 354 27.53 -25.37 31.87
N LEU A 355 28.02 -25.48 33.10
CA LEU A 355 28.30 -26.77 33.72
C LEU A 355 27.00 -27.58 33.87
N GLU A 356 25.93 -26.98 34.39
CA GLU A 356 24.61 -27.62 34.48
C GLU A 356 24.11 -28.10 33.11
N ALA A 357 24.25 -27.28 32.05
CA ALA A 357 23.87 -27.68 30.69
C ALA A 357 24.70 -28.86 30.15
N LEU A 358 26.01 -28.90 30.43
CA LEU A 358 26.87 -30.02 30.05
C LEU A 358 26.45 -31.31 30.76
N PHE A 359 26.10 -31.23 32.06
CA PHE A 359 25.59 -32.38 32.80
C PHE A 359 24.22 -32.86 32.31
N GLU A 360 23.34 -31.95 31.86
CA GLU A 360 22.05 -32.33 31.27
C GLU A 360 22.21 -33.02 29.90
N GLU A 361 23.13 -32.55 29.05
CA GLU A 361 23.40 -33.16 27.74
C GLU A 361 23.91 -34.61 27.87
N ASP A 362 24.72 -34.93 28.88
CA ASP A 362 25.22 -36.29 29.13
C ASP A 362 24.11 -37.26 29.61
N THR A 363 22.98 -36.76 30.10
CA THR A 363 21.83 -37.60 30.55
C THR A 363 20.84 -37.93 29.43
N SER A 364 20.91 -37.21 28.30
CA SER A 364 20.10 -37.46 27.13
C SER A 364 20.95 -38.02 26.00
N VAL A 365 20.64 -39.25 25.57
CA VAL A 365 21.16 -39.93 24.37
C VAL A 365 22.39 -40.82 24.59
N SER A 366 22.14 -42.04 25.09
CA SER A 366 22.83 -43.22 24.57
C SER A 366 22.32 -43.49 23.15
N GLU A 367 23.01 -42.98 22.14
CA GLU A 367 22.70 -43.21 20.72
C GLU A 367 22.88 -44.70 20.40
N ILE A 368 21.81 -45.36 19.94
CA ILE A 368 21.83 -46.76 19.48
C ILE A 368 22.18 -46.71 17.99
N ASN A 369 23.35 -47.23 17.60
CA ASN A 369 23.69 -47.40 16.19
C ASN A 369 22.72 -48.39 15.51
N THR A 370 22.61 -48.32 14.17
CA THR A 370 21.73 -49.17 13.34
C THR A 370 21.92 -50.69 13.53
N ASP A 371 23.01 -51.10 14.19
CA ASP A 371 23.33 -52.49 14.51
C ASP A 371 22.91 -52.92 15.93
N GLY A 372 22.14 -52.08 16.65
CA GLY A 372 21.56 -52.41 17.97
C GLY A 372 22.56 -52.42 19.14
N ARG A 373 23.80 -51.95 18.95
CA ARG A 373 24.83 -51.93 19.98
C ARG A 373 24.90 -50.56 20.67
N ILE A 374 24.74 -50.56 22.00
CA ILE A 374 24.99 -49.40 22.87
C ILE A 374 26.49 -49.15 22.87
N VAL A 375 26.93 -48.03 22.30
CA VAL A 375 28.33 -47.58 22.39
C VAL A 375 28.35 -46.40 23.35
N SER A 376 28.74 -46.67 24.60
CA SER A 376 29.20 -45.62 25.50
C SER A 376 30.45 -45.00 24.86
N LYS A 377 30.39 -43.70 24.59
CA LYS A 377 31.54 -42.91 24.13
C LYS A 377 32.67 -43.09 25.15
N PRO A 378 33.84 -43.62 24.79
CA PRO A 378 34.94 -43.72 25.74
C PRO A 378 35.37 -42.30 26.09
N GLU A 379 35.19 -41.93 27.35
CA GLU A 379 35.78 -40.77 27.95
C GLU A 379 37.31 -40.88 27.82
N THR A 380 37.89 -40.17 26.86
CA THR A 380 39.30 -39.81 26.93
C THR A 380 39.43 -38.73 27.99
N SER A 381 39.51 -39.16 29.24
CA SER A 381 39.88 -38.36 30.40
C SER A 381 41.34 -37.94 30.28
N GLN A 382 41.62 -36.91 29.49
CA GLN A 382 42.81 -36.06 29.66
C GLN A 382 42.46 -34.62 29.28
N ARG A 383 41.80 -33.92 30.20
CA ARG A 383 41.94 -32.47 30.29
C ARG A 383 42.25 -32.11 31.74
N SER A 384 43.53 -32.19 32.07
CA SER A 384 44.14 -31.40 33.11
C SER A 384 43.62 -29.96 33.03
N PRO A 385 43.25 -29.30 34.14
CA PRO A 385 43.06 -27.87 34.13
C PRO A 385 44.45 -27.26 33.93
N THR A 386 44.84 -27.01 32.68
CA THR A 386 45.84 -25.99 32.39
C THR A 386 45.22 -24.68 32.88
N ILE A 387 45.60 -24.33 34.11
CA ILE A 387 45.67 -22.96 34.61
C ILE A 387 46.51 -22.22 33.58
N ASN A 388 45.85 -21.70 32.55
CA ASN A 388 46.47 -20.76 31.66
C ASN A 388 46.37 -19.42 32.40
N ASP A 389 47.47 -19.12 33.07
CA ASP A 389 47.85 -17.79 33.50
C ASP A 389 47.69 -16.82 32.33
N SER A 390 46.53 -16.17 32.25
CA SER A 390 46.44 -14.83 31.69
C SER A 390 46.34 -13.87 32.86
N GLU A 391 47.50 -13.53 33.38
CA GLU A 391 47.75 -12.44 34.31
C GLU A 391 47.05 -11.16 33.83
N LYS A 392 45.92 -10.84 34.44
CA LYS A 392 45.62 -9.46 34.81
C LYS A 392 45.36 -9.52 36.30
N ALA A 393 46.41 -9.18 37.06
CA ALA A 393 46.45 -8.92 38.50
C ALA A 393 45.15 -9.28 39.22
N SER A 394 45.19 -10.31 40.04
CA SER A 394 44.20 -10.56 41.08
C SER A 394 44.11 -9.33 41.99
N GLU A 395 43.35 -8.32 41.56
CA GLU A 395 42.76 -7.34 42.45
C GLU A 395 41.95 -8.19 43.45
N ASP A 396 42.18 -8.04 44.76
CA ASP A 396 41.33 -8.65 45.79
C ASP A 396 39.88 -8.18 45.59
N LEU A 397 39.12 -8.88 44.74
CA LEU A 397 37.73 -8.57 44.43
C LEU A 397 36.85 -9.27 45.46
N ALA A 398 36.03 -8.49 46.16
CA ALA A 398 35.10 -9.01 47.15
C ALA A 398 34.13 -10.03 46.53
N HIS A 399 33.85 -11.11 47.25
CA HIS A 399 32.88 -12.13 46.83
C HIS A 399 31.44 -11.60 47.02
N LEU A 400 30.89 -10.97 45.99
CA LEU A 400 29.53 -10.42 46.00
C LEU A 400 28.55 -11.33 45.24
N PRO A 401 27.26 -11.33 45.60
CA PRO A 401 26.22 -11.98 44.81
C PRO A 401 25.94 -11.20 43.51
N PRO A 402 25.34 -11.84 42.49
CA PRO A 402 24.88 -11.17 41.26
C PRO A 402 23.98 -9.96 41.56
N LEU A 403 24.13 -8.89 40.76
CA LEU A 403 23.38 -7.66 40.97
C LEU A 403 21.95 -7.83 40.44
N ARG A 404 20.96 -7.84 41.33
CA ARG A 404 19.52 -7.88 41.02
C ARG A 404 18.78 -6.88 41.88
N ASP A 405 17.77 -6.23 41.30
CA ASP A 405 16.89 -5.30 42.02
C ASP A 405 15.43 -5.64 41.72
N PRO A 406 14.69 -6.23 42.69
CA PRO A 406 13.29 -6.60 42.49
C PRO A 406 12.37 -5.38 42.37
N GLY A 407 12.73 -4.23 42.97
CA GLY A 407 11.91 -3.03 42.92
C GLY A 407 11.87 -2.43 41.51
N TYR A 408 13.04 -2.31 40.87
CA TYR A 408 13.14 -1.91 39.47
C TYR A 408 12.41 -2.88 38.53
N LEU A 409 12.60 -4.19 38.73
CA LEU A 409 11.94 -5.20 37.91
C LEU A 409 10.42 -5.11 38.02
N ALA A 410 9.85 -4.91 39.20
CA ALA A 410 8.41 -4.80 39.37
C ALA A 410 7.82 -3.64 38.55
N ILE A 411 8.54 -2.52 38.44
CA ILE A 411 8.11 -1.34 37.69
C ILE A 411 8.16 -1.63 36.17
N GLU A 412 9.29 -2.13 35.67
CA GLU A 412 9.53 -2.28 34.23
C GLU A 412 8.94 -3.57 33.63
N ARG A 413 8.57 -4.54 34.47
CA ARG A 413 8.07 -5.86 34.03
C ARG A 413 6.83 -5.75 33.14
N SER A 414 5.89 -4.86 33.48
CA SER A 414 4.68 -4.66 32.68
C SER A 414 4.98 -4.26 31.24
N TYR A 415 5.95 -3.37 31.04
CA TYR A 415 6.43 -2.95 29.73
C TYR A 415 7.14 -4.08 29.00
N HIS A 416 8.06 -4.78 29.67
CA HIS A 416 8.81 -5.87 29.05
C HIS A 416 7.90 -7.03 28.62
N GLU A 417 6.91 -7.39 29.43
CA GLU A 417 5.93 -8.43 29.08
C GLU A 417 5.10 -8.04 27.86
N LEU A 418 4.70 -6.77 27.73
CA LEU A 418 4.01 -6.26 26.55
C LEU A 418 4.91 -6.35 25.31
N ALA A 419 6.16 -5.87 25.41
CA ALA A 419 7.12 -5.91 24.32
C ALA A 419 7.41 -7.35 23.84
N VAL A 420 7.59 -8.29 24.77
CA VAL A 420 7.77 -9.71 24.44
C VAL A 420 6.52 -10.29 23.77
N LYS A 421 5.31 -9.95 24.23
CA LYS A 421 4.06 -10.35 23.56
C LYS A 421 3.99 -9.83 22.12
N GLN A 422 4.38 -8.56 21.89
CA GLN A 422 4.44 -7.98 20.56
C GLN A 422 5.44 -8.72 19.66
N ILE A 423 6.67 -8.96 20.14
CA ILE A 423 7.67 -9.70 19.35
C ILE A 423 7.21 -11.13 19.08
N ASN A 424 6.62 -11.82 20.06
CA ASN A 424 6.08 -13.17 19.86
C ASN A 424 4.92 -13.20 18.86
N SER A 425 4.10 -12.16 18.78
CA SER A 425 3.08 -12.02 17.73
C SER A 425 3.70 -11.89 16.34
N LEU A 426 4.80 -11.13 16.21
CA LEU A 426 5.56 -11.02 14.95
C LEU A 426 6.20 -12.35 14.58
N THR A 427 6.82 -13.04 15.55
CA THR A 427 7.39 -14.38 15.39
C THR A 427 6.36 -15.39 14.89
N ARG A 428 5.13 -15.37 15.44
CA ARG A 428 4.03 -16.22 14.95
C ARG A 428 3.69 -15.93 13.50
N SER A 429 3.58 -14.64 13.15
CA SER A 429 3.24 -14.21 11.79
C SER A 429 4.36 -14.50 10.78
N TYR A 430 5.61 -14.54 11.24
CA TYR A 430 6.79 -14.94 10.48
C TYR A 430 6.80 -16.45 10.26
N ASN A 431 6.65 -17.26 11.31
CA ASN A 431 6.64 -18.73 11.22
C ASN A 431 5.52 -19.25 10.32
N LEU A 432 4.38 -18.56 10.27
CA LEU A 432 3.27 -18.93 9.38
C LEU A 432 3.62 -18.77 7.89
N GLN A 433 4.54 -17.86 7.55
CA GLN A 433 4.97 -17.61 6.17
C GLN A 433 6.31 -18.26 5.81
N ALA A 434 7.16 -18.50 6.82
CA ALA A 434 8.48 -19.06 6.64
C ALA A 434 8.42 -20.60 6.46
N PRO A 435 9.35 -21.19 5.68
CA PRO A 435 9.52 -22.63 5.64
C PRO A 435 9.96 -23.18 7.00
N ALA A 436 9.63 -24.44 7.30
CA ALA A 436 9.86 -25.06 8.62
C ALA A 436 11.31 -24.95 9.11
N ALA A 437 12.29 -25.10 8.22
CA ALA A 437 13.72 -24.97 8.56
C ALA A 437 14.10 -23.56 9.04
N ALA A 438 13.33 -22.54 8.67
CA ALA A 438 13.59 -21.14 9.05
C ALA A 438 12.73 -20.67 10.24
N HIS A 439 11.92 -21.54 10.86
CA HIS A 439 11.07 -21.15 11.98
C HIS A 439 11.90 -20.67 13.18
N LYS A 440 11.42 -19.62 13.84
CA LYS A 440 12.05 -19.03 15.02
C LYS A 440 11.28 -19.39 16.29
N PRO A 441 11.97 -19.70 17.40
CA PRO A 441 11.31 -19.96 18.67
C PRO A 441 10.73 -18.68 19.28
N TYR A 442 9.74 -18.84 20.15
CA TYR A 442 9.23 -17.73 20.96
C TYR A 442 10.25 -17.30 22.01
N ILE A 443 10.18 -16.02 22.37
CA ILE A 443 11.08 -15.37 23.31
C ILE A 443 10.48 -15.44 24.71
N ASN A 444 11.34 -15.76 25.69
CA ASN A 444 11.02 -15.76 27.11
C ASN A 444 11.67 -14.56 27.80
N LEU A 445 10.88 -13.81 28.57
CA LEU A 445 11.34 -12.60 29.24
C LEU A 445 12.52 -12.87 30.18
N ASP A 446 12.43 -13.89 31.02
CA ASP A 446 13.46 -14.20 32.02
C ASP A 446 14.81 -14.54 31.38
N ARG A 447 14.78 -15.20 30.21
CA ARG A 447 15.99 -15.50 29.43
C ARG A 447 16.64 -14.23 28.89
N GLU A 448 15.84 -13.30 28.37
CA GLU A 448 16.34 -12.02 27.86
C GLU A 448 16.88 -11.12 28.98
N LEU A 449 16.24 -11.13 30.16
CA LEU A 449 16.75 -10.44 31.35
C LEU A 449 18.10 -11.01 31.78
N ASN A 450 18.20 -12.34 31.93
CA ASN A 450 19.46 -13.01 32.26
C ASN A 450 20.58 -12.73 31.25
N ALA A 451 20.26 -12.76 29.95
CA ALA A 451 21.20 -12.42 28.90
C ALA A 451 21.63 -10.94 28.96
N CYS A 452 20.71 -10.03 29.30
CA CYS A 452 21.04 -8.62 29.50
C CYS A 452 21.99 -8.43 30.66
N TYR A 453 21.72 -9.08 31.80
CA TYR A 453 22.56 -8.96 32.98
C TYR A 453 23.99 -9.42 32.71
N ALA A 454 24.16 -10.59 32.09
CA ALA A 454 25.46 -11.10 31.69
C ALA A 454 26.18 -10.17 30.69
N ALA A 455 25.46 -9.56 29.75
CA ALA A 455 26.03 -8.67 28.75
C ALA A 455 26.45 -7.30 29.32
N VAL A 456 25.67 -6.74 30.26
CA VAL A 456 25.92 -5.40 30.81
C VAL A 456 26.99 -5.42 31.90
N ALA A 457 27.08 -6.51 32.67
CA ALA A 457 27.97 -6.60 33.82
C ALA A 457 29.45 -6.20 33.55
N PRO A 458 30.13 -6.66 32.49
CA PRO A 458 31.51 -6.25 32.20
C PRO A 458 31.63 -4.75 31.87
N ASP A 459 30.62 -4.15 31.21
CA ASP A 459 30.61 -2.74 30.80
C ASP A 459 30.43 -1.77 31.99
N LEU A 460 29.92 -2.24 33.13
CA LEU A 460 29.50 -1.36 34.24
C LEU A 460 30.64 -0.53 34.82
N ALA A 461 31.84 -1.09 34.95
CA ALA A 461 32.99 -0.37 35.51
C ALA A 461 33.40 0.81 34.61
N GLU A 462 33.37 0.60 33.30
CA GLU A 462 33.67 1.65 32.31
C GLU A 462 32.56 2.69 32.26
N GLU A 463 31.29 2.28 32.33
CA GLU A 463 30.15 3.21 32.34
C GLU A 463 30.18 4.11 33.59
N ILE A 464 30.51 3.59 34.78
CA ILE A 464 30.66 4.40 36.00
C ILE A 464 31.78 5.41 35.83
N LYS A 465 32.93 4.98 35.30
CA LYS A 465 34.05 5.87 34.98
C LYS A 465 33.62 6.95 33.97
N ARG A 466 32.94 6.56 32.89
CA ARG A 466 32.44 7.47 31.86
C ARG A 466 31.53 8.52 32.48
N ARG A 467 30.53 8.11 33.26
CA ARG A 467 29.60 9.03 33.93
C ARG A 467 30.25 9.95 34.94
N ALA A 468 31.22 9.46 35.71
CA ALA A 468 31.98 10.30 36.63
C ALA A 468 32.78 11.37 35.87
N THR A 469 33.40 11.01 34.74
CA THR A 469 34.16 11.95 33.91
C THR A 469 33.28 12.88 33.07
N GLU A 470 32.14 12.42 32.57
CA GLU A 470 31.18 13.22 31.80
C GLU A 470 30.44 14.21 32.71
N ARG A 471 30.10 13.82 33.94
CA ARG A 471 29.50 14.74 34.93
C ARG A 471 30.46 15.85 35.36
N ALA A 472 31.77 15.59 35.30
CA ALA A 472 32.80 16.59 35.54
C ALA A 472 33.00 17.54 34.35
N ARG A 473 32.51 17.20 33.15
CA ARG A 473 32.43 18.15 32.03
C ARG A 473 31.15 18.98 32.21
N PRO A 474 31.21 20.32 32.17
CA PRO A 474 29.99 21.11 32.11
C PRO A 474 29.20 20.62 30.90
N SER A 475 27.91 20.31 31.08
CA SER A 475 27.03 19.83 30.02
C SER A 475 27.22 20.74 28.81
N SER A 476 27.89 20.25 27.78
CA SER A 476 28.03 20.98 26.53
C SER A 476 26.61 21.19 26.03
N THR A 477 26.15 22.44 26.09
CA THR A 477 24.94 22.90 25.42
C THR A 477 25.04 22.40 23.99
N VAL A 478 24.29 21.36 23.66
CA VAL A 478 24.24 20.84 22.29
C VAL A 478 23.72 22.01 21.45
N PRO A 479 24.51 22.58 20.52
CA PRO A 479 23.96 23.59 19.64
C PRO A 479 22.83 22.92 18.84
N PRO A 480 21.67 23.57 18.67
CA PRO A 480 20.59 22.99 17.90
C PRO A 480 21.12 22.67 16.51
N VAL A 481 20.99 21.40 16.11
CA VAL A 481 21.35 20.91 14.78
C VAL A 481 20.65 21.81 13.75
N SER A 482 21.45 22.50 12.93
CA SER A 482 20.92 23.31 11.83
C SER A 482 20.35 22.38 10.76
N SER A 483 19.05 22.13 10.84
CA SER A 483 18.29 21.49 9.78
C SER A 483 18.35 22.36 8.52
N ILE A 484 19.05 21.83 7.52
CA ILE A 484 18.90 21.97 6.07
C ILE A 484 17.80 22.96 5.63
N LYS A 485 18.20 23.93 4.78
CA LYS A 485 17.33 24.85 4.06
C LYS A 485 16.46 24.11 3.02
N PHE A 486 15.38 23.48 3.46
CA PHE A 486 14.22 23.17 2.63
C PHE A 486 12.97 23.26 3.50
N GLY A 487 12.05 24.15 3.11
CA GLY A 487 10.87 24.50 3.90
C GLY A 487 10.02 23.28 4.24
N SER A 488 9.84 23.03 5.53
CA SER A 488 8.79 22.16 6.05
C SER A 488 8.08 22.87 7.19
N LEU A 489 6.78 23.00 7.02
CA LEU A 489 5.81 23.60 7.91
C LEU A 489 5.66 22.70 9.16
N GLY A 490 6.59 22.81 10.10
CA GLY A 490 6.54 22.10 11.37
C GLY A 490 6.89 23.07 12.50
N MET A 491 5.91 23.44 13.33
CA MET A 491 6.13 24.26 14.51
C MET A 491 6.97 23.49 15.55
N ALA A 492 8.29 23.59 15.45
CA ALA A 492 9.20 23.25 16.54
C ALA A 492 9.29 24.47 17.47
N GLN A 493 8.31 24.61 18.37
CA GLN A 493 8.45 25.55 19.48
C GLN A 493 9.52 25.03 20.44
N SER A 494 10.59 25.80 20.61
CA SER A 494 11.52 25.65 21.73
C SER A 494 10.77 25.95 23.03
N VAL A 495 10.29 24.91 23.71
CA VAL A 495 9.60 25.03 25.00
C VAL A 495 10.63 25.33 26.09
N HIS A 496 10.65 26.57 26.55
CA HIS A 496 11.37 26.97 27.75
C HIS A 496 10.46 26.68 28.95
N VAL A 497 10.75 25.59 29.67
CA VAL A 497 10.02 25.23 30.89
C VAL A 497 10.41 26.21 31.99
N ARG A 498 9.51 27.12 32.36
CA ARG A 498 9.63 27.90 33.59
C ARG A 498 8.98 27.10 34.72
N GLU A 499 9.64 27.01 35.86
CA GLU A 499 8.98 26.55 37.09
C GLU A 499 7.92 27.60 37.45
N GLU A 500 6.65 27.29 37.19
CA GLU A 500 5.53 28.13 37.62
C GLU A 500 5.28 27.92 39.12
N ASP A 501 5.10 29.02 39.85
CA ASP A 501 4.64 28.99 41.23
C ASP A 501 3.30 28.23 41.32
N GLN A 502 3.22 27.19 42.15
CA GLN A 502 2.01 26.36 42.34
C GLN A 502 0.75 27.14 42.74
N SER A 503 0.91 28.40 43.17
CA SER A 503 -0.19 29.29 43.58
C SER A 503 -0.92 29.98 42.43
N LYS A 504 -0.43 29.89 41.18
CA LYS A 504 -1.03 30.54 39.99
C LYS A 504 -1.19 29.61 38.78
N GLY A 505 -1.47 28.33 39.01
CA GLY A 505 -1.79 27.41 37.91
C GLY A 505 -3.21 27.63 37.40
N TYR A 506 -3.37 28.22 36.22
CA TYR A 506 -4.66 28.31 35.54
C TYR A 506 -5.12 26.89 35.15
N GLY A 507 -6.18 26.42 35.80
CA GLY A 507 -6.61 25.02 35.70
C GLY A 507 -7.57 24.77 34.54
N ILE A 508 -7.63 23.52 34.06
CA ILE A 508 -8.65 23.08 33.07
C ILE A 508 -10.07 23.42 33.54
N LYS A 509 -10.32 23.43 34.86
CA LYS A 509 -11.62 23.83 35.43
C LYS A 509 -11.93 25.32 35.27
N GLU A 510 -10.93 26.19 35.33
CA GLU A 510 -11.08 27.63 35.12
C GLU A 510 -11.25 27.93 33.63
N LEU A 511 -10.48 27.23 32.78
CA LEU A 511 -10.65 27.27 31.32
C LEU A 511 -12.05 26.87 30.88
N TRP A 512 -12.61 25.80 31.46
CA TRP A 512 -13.99 25.37 31.19
C TRP A 512 -15.04 26.31 31.79
N ARG A 513 -14.72 27.06 32.85
CA ARG A 513 -15.63 28.11 33.33
C ARG A 513 -15.67 29.27 32.36
N ASP A 514 -14.52 29.81 31.97
CA ASP A 514 -14.43 30.98 31.09
C ASP A 514 -14.99 30.71 29.68
N LEU A 515 -14.84 29.48 29.16
CA LEU A 515 -15.39 29.12 27.85
C LEU A 515 -16.92 29.00 27.83
N PHE A 516 -17.55 28.72 28.97
CA PHE A 516 -18.99 28.47 29.05
C PHE A 516 -19.77 29.56 29.81
N THR A 517 -19.09 30.51 30.43
CA THR A 517 -19.71 31.77 30.85
C THR A 517 -19.82 32.70 29.65
N LYS A 518 -21.01 32.78 29.05
CA LYS A 518 -21.34 33.83 28.07
C LYS A 518 -21.26 35.23 28.73
N PRO A 519 -20.88 36.28 27.97
CA PRO A 519 -20.85 37.66 28.46
C PRO A 519 -22.24 38.19 28.84
#